data_AF-A0AAW2EW87-F1
#
_entry.id   AF-A0AAW2EW87-F1
#
_cell.length_a   1.000
_cell.length_b   1.000
_cell.length_c   1.000
_cell.angle_alpha   90.00
_cell.angle_beta   90.00
_cell.angle_gamma   90.00
#
_symmetry.space_group_name_H-M   'P 1'
#
loop_
_entity.id
_entity.type
_entity.pdbx_description
1 polymer ?
#
loop_
_entity_poly.entity_id
_entity_poly.type
_entity_poly.pdbx_seq_one_letter_code
_entity_poly.pdbx_strand_id
1 'polypeptide(L)'
;MSGTLLLVISVVVLSSITVSAKECSTNSDCEKSCCLLGPSRYAVPTCMPFQQKGEQCRVNADTITTKLTYPDDSEKTVNDVHYILCPCADGLSCDPKRGVCN
;
A
#
# COMPACT_ATOMS: atom_id res chain seq x y z
N MET A 1 -43.85 42.30 -13.36
CA MET A 1 -43.96 40.87 -13.72
C MET A 1 -42.71 40.19 -13.17
N SER A 2 -42.94 39.12 -12.40
CA SER A 2 -42.00 38.50 -11.47
C SER A 2 -40.80 37.85 -12.18
N GLY A 3 -39.58 38.13 -11.73
CA GLY A 3 -38.36 37.42 -12.14
C GLY A 3 -37.97 36.42 -11.06
N THR A 4 -38.27 35.14 -11.28
CA THR A 4 -37.85 34.05 -10.38
C THR A 4 -36.38 33.69 -10.64
N LEU A 5 -35.52 33.98 -9.67
CA LEU A 5 -34.11 33.60 -9.65
C LEU A 5 -33.99 32.12 -9.27
N LEU A 6 -33.65 31.26 -10.24
CA LEU A 6 -33.38 29.84 -10.02
C LEU A 6 -31.96 29.66 -9.45
N LEU A 7 -31.87 29.32 -8.17
CA LEU A 7 -30.64 28.90 -7.49
C LEU A 7 -30.35 27.43 -7.85
N VAL A 8 -29.37 27.21 -8.71
CA VAL A 8 -28.82 25.87 -9.02
C VAL A 8 -27.86 25.46 -7.90
N ILE A 9 -28.30 24.56 -7.03
CA ILE A 9 -27.47 24.00 -5.95
C ILE A 9 -26.68 22.84 -6.56
N SER A 10 -25.41 23.06 -6.89
CA SER A 10 -24.50 22.02 -7.33
C SER A 10 -24.13 21.12 -6.14
N VAL A 11 -24.72 19.92 -6.08
CA VAL A 11 -24.37 18.91 -5.08
C VAL A 11 -23.04 18.30 -5.46
N VAL A 12 -21.96 18.74 -4.82
CA VAL A 12 -20.63 18.13 -4.98
C VAL A 12 -20.62 16.84 -4.14
N VAL A 13 -20.80 15.70 -4.79
CA VAL A 13 -20.74 14.39 -4.13
C VAL A 13 -19.26 14.08 -3.87
N LEU A 14 -18.76 14.35 -2.66
CA LEU A 14 -17.46 13.85 -2.21
C LEU A 14 -17.59 12.35 -1.92
N SER A 15 -17.41 11.53 -2.95
CA SER A 15 -17.27 10.09 -2.76
C SER A 15 -15.99 9.81 -1.98
N SER A 16 -16.11 9.43 -0.71
CA SER A 16 -14.99 8.89 0.07
C SER A 16 -14.59 7.56 -0.56
N ILE A 17 -13.56 7.56 -1.41
CA ILE A 17 -12.99 6.32 -1.96
C ILE A 17 -12.31 5.60 -0.79
N THR A 18 -13.03 4.69 -0.14
CA THR A 18 -12.43 3.74 0.78
C THR A 18 -11.64 2.75 -0.07
N VAL A 19 -10.36 3.03 -0.31
CA VAL A 19 -9.43 2.02 -0.85
C VAL A 19 -9.27 0.98 0.24
N SER A 20 -10.11 -0.05 0.19
CA SER A 20 -9.90 -1.25 1.01
C SER A 20 -8.65 -1.92 0.47
N ALA A 21 -7.53 -1.80 1.19
CA ALA A 21 -6.29 -2.45 0.82
C ALA A 21 -6.53 -3.97 0.76
N LYS A 22 -6.30 -4.58 -0.40
CA LYS A 22 -6.52 -6.02 -0.63
C LYS A 22 -5.51 -6.81 0.21
N GLU A 23 -5.96 -7.77 1.00
CA GLU A 23 -5.05 -8.68 1.70
C GLU A 23 -4.26 -9.55 0.71
N CYS A 24 -3.04 -9.93 1.09
CA CYS A 24 -2.17 -10.78 0.29
C CYS A 24 -1.38 -11.76 1.17
N SER A 25 -0.81 -12.77 0.52
CA SER A 25 0.12 -13.74 1.10
C SER A 25 1.42 -13.85 0.31
N THR A 26 1.44 -13.39 -0.94
CA THR A 26 2.63 -13.27 -1.78
C THR A 26 2.54 -12.08 -2.72
N ASN A 27 3.67 -11.64 -3.29
CA ASN A 27 3.70 -10.54 -4.25
C ASN A 27 2.84 -10.78 -5.49
N SER A 28 2.69 -12.03 -5.96
CA SER A 28 1.84 -12.36 -7.12
C SER A 28 0.35 -12.14 -6.89
N ASP A 29 -0.10 -11.96 -5.64
CA ASP A 29 -1.48 -11.59 -5.34
C ASP A 29 -1.79 -10.13 -5.72
N CYS A 30 -0.74 -9.33 -5.95
CA CYS A 30 -0.78 -7.90 -6.20
C CYS A 30 -0.33 -7.62 -7.65
N GLU A 31 -1.21 -7.05 -8.49
CA GLU A 31 -0.89 -6.85 -9.92
C GLU A 31 0.15 -5.76 -10.17
N LYS A 32 -0.14 -4.51 -9.79
CA LYS A 32 0.72 -3.32 -10.00
C LYS A 32 1.16 -2.71 -8.67
N SER A 33 1.36 -3.57 -7.68
CA SER A 33 1.61 -3.23 -6.28
C SER A 33 2.43 -4.35 -5.65
N CYS A 34 2.94 -4.14 -4.45
CA CYS A 34 3.67 -5.16 -3.71
C CYS A 34 2.82 -5.69 -2.55
N CYS A 35 3.05 -6.93 -2.14
CA CYS A 35 2.49 -7.45 -0.90
C CYS A 35 3.34 -7.00 0.28
N LEU A 36 2.77 -6.19 1.18
CA LEU A 36 3.47 -5.54 2.28
C LEU A 36 2.98 -6.04 3.64
N LEU A 37 3.91 -6.55 4.45
CA LEU A 37 3.72 -6.74 5.89
C LEU A 37 4.18 -5.48 6.64
N GLY A 38 3.25 -4.84 7.36
CA GLY A 38 3.56 -3.69 8.22
C GLY A 38 4.35 -4.08 9.48
N PRO A 39 4.97 -3.11 10.19
CA PRO A 39 5.80 -3.37 11.37
C PRO A 39 5.00 -3.81 12.63
N SER A 40 3.68 -3.69 12.63
CA SER A 40 2.84 -4.04 13.77
C SER A 40 2.80 -5.55 14.01
N ARG A 41 2.81 -5.98 15.27
CA ARG A 41 2.89 -7.40 15.69
C ARG A 41 1.84 -8.33 15.05
N TYR A 42 0.66 -7.79 14.77
CA TYR A 42 -0.47 -8.52 14.16
C TYR A 42 -0.91 -7.86 12.84
N ALA A 43 0.03 -7.22 12.14
CA ALA A 43 -0.25 -6.65 10.83
C ALA A 43 -0.68 -7.76 9.87
N VAL A 44 -1.80 -7.54 9.18
CA VAL A 44 -2.23 -8.39 8.08
C VAL A 44 -1.56 -7.85 6.81
N PRO A 45 -0.85 -8.68 6.03
CA PRO A 45 -0.23 -8.22 4.80
C PRO A 45 -1.26 -7.77 3.78
N THR A 46 -0.99 -6.65 3.12
CA THR A 46 -1.89 -6.04 2.12
C THR A 46 -1.13 -5.53 0.91
N CYS A 47 -1.78 -5.53 -0.25
CA CYS A 47 -1.26 -4.93 -1.48
C CYS A 47 -1.16 -3.41 -1.32
N MET A 48 0.06 -2.90 -1.47
CA MET A 48 0.40 -1.49 -1.33
C MET A 48 1.17 -1.00 -2.57
N PRO A 49 1.01 0.27 -2.97
CA PRO A 49 1.70 0.81 -4.12
C PRO A 49 3.23 0.78 -3.92
N PHE A 50 3.96 0.62 -5.03
CA PHE A 50 5.41 0.80 -5.05
C PHE A 50 5.80 2.25 -4.70
N GLN A 51 6.99 2.42 -4.12
CA GLN A 51 7.52 3.73 -3.77
C GLN A 51 7.88 4.51 -5.05
N GLN A 52 7.40 5.73 -5.15
CA GLN A 52 7.60 6.62 -6.28
C GLN A 52 8.89 7.43 -6.11
N LYS A 53 9.31 8.11 -7.18
CA LYS A 53 10.51 8.95 -7.18
C LYS A 53 10.48 9.97 -6.03
N GLY A 54 11.55 10.00 -5.24
CA GLY A 54 11.70 10.88 -4.08
C GLY A 54 11.05 10.36 -2.80
N GLU A 55 10.24 9.29 -2.86
CA GLU A 55 9.70 8.64 -1.66
C GLU A 55 10.77 7.81 -0.96
N GLN A 56 10.55 7.60 0.35
CA GLN A 56 11.47 6.84 1.19
C GLN A 56 11.51 5.37 0.74
N CYS A 57 12.69 4.78 0.75
CA CYS A 57 12.89 3.36 0.47
C CYS A 57 13.85 2.74 1.49
N ARG A 58 13.82 1.41 1.57
CA ARG A 58 14.76 0.65 2.40
C ARG A 58 15.88 0.08 1.53
N VAL A 59 17.11 0.47 1.84
CA VAL A 59 18.32 -0.06 1.20
C VAL A 59 18.50 -1.51 1.66
N ASN A 60 18.84 -2.42 0.74
CA ASN A 60 19.05 -3.85 1.01
C ASN A 60 17.87 -4.52 1.73
N ALA A 61 16.64 -4.20 1.31
CA ALA A 61 15.43 -4.80 1.87
C ALA A 61 15.00 -6.02 1.05
N ASP A 62 15.48 -7.19 1.47
CA ASP A 62 15.03 -8.47 0.93
C ASP A 62 13.59 -8.77 1.37
N THR A 63 12.92 -9.63 0.60
CA THR A 63 11.62 -10.17 0.95
C THR A 63 11.72 -11.17 2.11
N ILE A 64 10.62 -11.34 2.82
CA ILE A 64 10.52 -12.29 3.93
C ILE A 64 9.52 -13.40 3.60
N THR A 65 9.83 -14.61 4.07
CA THR A 65 8.95 -15.76 4.06
C THR A 65 8.84 -16.27 5.48
N THR A 66 7.62 -16.25 6.03
CA THR A 66 7.40 -16.60 7.43
C THR A 66 5.96 -17.04 7.69
N LYS A 67 5.74 -17.63 8.86
CA LYS A 67 4.42 -17.96 9.38
C LYS A 67 4.02 -16.90 10.39
N LEU A 68 2.90 -16.24 10.14
CA LEU A 68 2.29 -15.26 11.04
C LEU A 68 1.28 -15.98 11.93
N THR A 69 1.30 -15.69 13.23
CA THR A 69 0.33 -16.20 14.21
C THR A 69 -0.42 -15.02 14.83
N TYR A 70 -1.74 -15.07 14.79
CA TYR A 70 -2.63 -14.02 15.28
C TYR A 70 -3.20 -14.36 16.67
N PRO A 71 -3.81 -13.39 17.38
CA PRO A 71 -4.32 -13.60 18.74
C PRO A 71 -5.44 -14.64 18.88
N ASP A 72 -6.10 -14.99 17.78
CA ASP A 72 -7.16 -16.01 17.72
C ASP A 72 -6.59 -17.41 17.38
N ASP A 73 -5.27 -17.60 17.52
CA ASP A 73 -4.51 -18.78 17.14
C ASP A 73 -4.57 -19.12 15.64
N SER A 74 -5.16 -18.25 14.81
CA SER A 74 -5.10 -18.40 13.36
C SER A 74 -3.69 -18.15 12.86
N GLU A 75 -3.34 -18.84 11.78
CA GLU A 75 -2.00 -18.79 11.20
C GLU A 75 -2.08 -18.47 9.71
N LYS A 76 -1.15 -17.65 9.22
CA LYS A 76 -1.03 -17.29 7.81
C LYS A 76 0.43 -17.40 7.37
N THR A 77 0.71 -18.30 6.43
CA THR A 77 2.02 -18.34 5.79
C THR A 77 2.08 -17.26 4.72
N VAL A 78 3.13 -16.46 4.76
CA VAL A 78 3.45 -15.45 3.73
C VAL A 78 4.76 -15.83 3.06
N ASN A 79 4.83 -15.63 1.74
CA ASN A 79 5.99 -15.99 0.93
C ASN A 79 6.42 -14.80 0.08
N ASP A 80 7.71 -14.48 0.16
CA ASP A 80 8.35 -13.42 -0.59
C ASP A 80 7.62 -12.07 -0.49
N VAL A 81 7.22 -11.68 0.72
CA VAL A 81 6.53 -10.40 0.98
C VAL A 81 7.51 -9.32 1.43
N HIS A 82 7.19 -8.05 1.16
CA HIS A 82 8.00 -6.93 1.63
C HIS A 82 7.67 -6.57 3.08
N TYR A 83 8.64 -6.02 3.80
CA TYR A 83 8.46 -5.59 5.19
C TYR A 83 8.67 -4.08 5.34
N ILE A 84 7.71 -3.41 5.98
CA ILE A 84 7.66 -1.96 6.26
C ILE A 84 7.42 -1.07 5.04
N LEU A 85 8.19 -1.20 3.96
CA LEU A 85 8.00 -0.46 2.72
C LEU A 85 8.02 -1.39 1.51
N CYS A 86 7.21 -1.08 0.49
CA CYS A 86 7.34 -1.66 -0.84
C CYS A 86 8.65 -1.22 -1.50
N PRO A 87 9.13 -1.94 -2.53
CA PRO A 87 10.28 -1.50 -3.30
C PRO A 87 9.91 -0.25 -4.13
N CYS A 88 10.93 0.37 -4.72
CA CYS A 88 10.74 1.44 -5.69
C CYS A 88 10.00 0.92 -6.93
N ALA A 89 9.23 1.81 -7.57
CA ALA A 89 8.55 1.51 -8.81
C ALA A 89 9.53 1.19 -9.95
N ASP A 90 9.03 0.53 -10.99
CA ASP A 90 9.84 0.09 -12.14
C ASP A 90 10.71 1.23 -12.71
N GLY A 91 12.00 0.92 -12.90
CA GLY A 91 12.98 1.87 -13.43
C GLY A 91 13.60 2.82 -12.40
N LEU A 92 13.19 2.75 -11.13
CA LEU A 92 13.83 3.47 -10.02
C LEU A 92 14.65 2.51 -9.16
N SER A 93 15.65 3.07 -8.47
CA SER A 93 16.45 2.33 -7.50
C SER A 93 16.49 3.06 -6.16
N CYS A 94 16.68 2.32 -5.07
CA CYS A 94 16.82 2.95 -3.76
C CYS A 94 18.23 3.52 -3.61
N ASP A 95 18.37 4.85 -3.50
CA ASP A 95 19.64 5.50 -3.28
C ASP A 95 20.24 5.04 -1.93
N PRO A 96 21.40 4.37 -1.92
CA PRO A 96 21.95 3.80 -0.70
C PRO A 96 22.41 4.86 0.33
N LYS A 97 22.66 6.09 -0.11
CA LYS A 97 23.10 7.20 0.75
C LYS A 97 21.92 8.01 1.27
N ARG A 98 20.88 8.18 0.45
CA ARG A 98 19.74 9.06 0.76
C ARG A 98 18.52 8.32 1.29
N GLY A 99 18.38 7.02 1.00
CA GLY A 99 17.20 6.24 1.36
C GLY A 99 15.94 6.71 0.65
N VAL A 100 16.06 7.15 -0.60
CA VAL A 100 14.93 7.56 -1.45
C VAL A 100 15.02 6.95 -2.84
N CYS A 101 13.88 6.73 -3.49
CA CYS A 101 13.84 6.20 -4.85
C CYS A 101 14.31 7.25 -5.87
N ASN A 102 15.26 6.90 -6.73
CA ASN A 102 15.77 7.78 -7.80
C ASN A 102 16.06 7.09 -9.13
#